data_AF-A0ABD0S877-F1
#
_entry.id   AF-A0ABD0S877-F1
#
_cell.length_a   1.000
_cell.length_b   1.000
_cell.length_c   1.000
_cell.angle_alpha   90.00
_cell.angle_beta   90.00
_cell.angle_gamma   90.00
#
_symmetry.space_group_name_H-M   'P 1'
#
loop_
_entity.id
_entity.type
_entity.pdbx_description
1 polymer ?
#
loop_
_entity_poly.entity_id
_entity_poly.type
_entity_poly.pdbx_seq_one_letter_code
_entity_poly.pdbx_strand_id
1 'polypeptide(L)'
;MVNSLLNLATDQSEVALRQWLLEVKCFSSTGSINTPLKKKGRKIFSYSSTLPPRFSRTFHEMINNDLSCCLKNTFTTYTLILEAFESTKTAFQLMILYHCMETFIHAIVYVYYFLYFLGAPREAGGGSIFATLATVAWILKNFVTETILSVEFEYFYKSVNDAMVNSLLNLATDQSEEQEKQMHKNVVRISRLSHKFELCNLFDMDAAMPRRLLSLIATYTIVLLQFVLL
;
A
#
# COMPACT_ATOMS: atom_id res chain seq x y z
N MET A 1 -3.25 21.83 23.83
CA MET A 1 -4.28 21.67 22.77
C MET A 1 -3.73 20.88 21.58
N VAL A 2 -2.57 21.24 21.01
CA VAL A 2 -1.91 20.48 19.93
C VAL A 2 -1.53 19.05 20.34
N ASN A 3 -0.96 18.84 21.54
CA ASN A 3 -0.63 17.50 22.03
C ASN A 3 -1.86 16.59 22.27
N SER A 4 -3.04 17.17 22.54
CA SER A 4 -4.27 16.38 22.66
C SER A 4 -4.82 15.96 21.30
N LEU A 5 -4.68 16.80 20.28
CA LEU A 5 -5.05 16.47 18.89
C LEU A 5 -4.05 15.50 18.24
N LEU A 6 -2.76 15.63 18.54
CA LEU A 6 -1.73 14.71 18.05
C LEU A 6 -1.92 13.30 18.64
N ASN A 7 -2.20 13.20 19.94
CA ASN A 7 -2.50 11.93 20.59
C ASN A 7 -3.83 11.32 20.06
N LEU A 8 -4.83 12.14 19.77
CA LEU A 8 -6.10 11.67 19.21
C LEU A 8 -5.94 11.17 17.76
N ALA A 9 -5.09 11.84 16.96
CA ALA A 9 -4.81 11.45 15.58
C ALA A 9 -3.94 10.19 15.50
N THR A 10 -2.94 10.03 16.39
CA THR A 10 -2.15 8.79 16.46
C THR A 10 -2.98 7.61 16.95
N ASP A 11 -3.88 7.82 17.91
CA ASP A 11 -4.68 6.72 18.47
C ASP A 11 -5.78 6.28 17.48
N GLN A 12 -6.44 7.23 16.80
CA GLN A 12 -7.42 6.86 15.76
C GLN A 12 -6.77 6.25 14.51
N SER A 13 -5.62 6.76 14.08
CA SER A 13 -4.92 6.17 12.93
C SER A 13 -4.39 4.78 13.29
N GLU A 14 -3.86 4.55 14.48
CA GLU A 14 -3.37 3.23 14.90
C GLU A 14 -4.53 2.21 15.01
N VAL A 15 -5.70 2.61 15.53
CA VAL A 15 -6.89 1.75 15.60
C VAL A 15 -7.43 1.44 14.20
N ALA A 16 -7.52 2.43 13.31
CA ALA A 16 -7.96 2.23 11.94
C ALA A 16 -6.99 1.33 11.15
N LEU A 17 -5.68 1.49 11.36
CA LEU A 17 -4.64 0.71 10.70
C LEU A 17 -4.60 -0.72 11.25
N ARG A 18 -4.83 -0.93 12.56
CA ARG A 18 -4.97 -2.27 13.16
C ARG A 18 -6.23 -2.99 12.68
N GLN A 19 -7.36 -2.29 12.60
CA GLN A 19 -8.61 -2.84 12.09
C GLN A 19 -8.46 -3.25 10.62
N TRP A 20 -7.86 -2.38 9.81
CA TRP A 20 -7.59 -2.65 8.40
C TRP A 20 -6.57 -3.79 8.22
N LEU A 21 -5.49 -3.85 9.01
CA LEU A 21 -4.53 -4.95 8.98
C LEU A 21 -5.15 -6.31 9.40
N LEU A 22 -6.11 -6.30 10.31
CA LEU A 22 -6.87 -7.51 10.69
C LEU A 22 -7.76 -7.98 9.54
N GLU A 23 -8.44 -7.06 8.85
CA GLU A 23 -9.27 -7.39 7.68
C GLU A 23 -8.43 -7.90 6.50
N VAL A 24 -7.26 -7.29 6.26
CA VAL A 24 -6.31 -7.75 5.22
C VAL A 24 -5.70 -9.11 5.57
N LYS A 25 -5.36 -9.37 6.85
CA LYS A 25 -4.89 -10.70 7.30
C LYS A 25 -5.97 -11.78 7.15
N CYS A 26 -7.23 -11.46 7.42
CA CYS A 26 -8.34 -12.37 7.17
C CYS A 26 -8.46 -12.72 5.68
N PHE A 27 -8.23 -11.75 4.79
CA PHE A 27 -8.27 -11.98 3.34
C PHE A 27 -7.07 -12.81 2.83
N SER A 28 -5.88 -12.59 3.38
CA SER A 28 -4.66 -13.36 3.06
C SER A 28 -4.71 -14.80 3.56
N SER A 29 -5.29 -15.02 4.76
CA SER A 29 -5.42 -16.36 5.35
C SER A 29 -6.38 -17.29 4.59
N THR A 30 -7.28 -16.75 3.77
CA THR A 30 -8.16 -17.54 2.89
C THR A 30 -7.53 -17.92 1.54
N GLY A 31 -6.36 -17.38 1.19
CA GLY A 31 -5.70 -17.60 -0.11
C GLY A 31 -4.70 -18.75 -0.19
N SER A 32 -4.29 -19.34 0.94
CA SER A 32 -3.36 -20.49 0.93
C SER A 32 -4.11 -21.81 0.87
N ILE A 33 -4.76 -22.08 -0.26
CA ILE A 33 -5.10 -23.46 -0.65
C ILE A 33 -3.80 -24.10 -1.17
N ASN A 34 -2.83 -24.29 -0.29
CA ASN A 34 -1.78 -25.28 -0.51
C ASN A 34 -2.38 -26.66 -0.21
N THR A 35 -3.27 -27.13 -1.08
CA THR A 35 -3.54 -28.56 -1.15
C THR A 35 -2.27 -29.23 -1.66
N PRO A 36 -1.62 -30.11 -0.88
CA PRO A 36 -0.56 -30.94 -1.42
C PRO A 36 -1.17 -31.81 -2.52
N LEU A 37 -0.82 -31.51 -3.77
CA LEU A 37 -1.03 -32.38 -4.92
C LEU A 37 -0.21 -33.65 -4.72
N LYS A 38 -0.69 -34.55 -3.85
CA LYS A 38 -0.35 -35.97 -3.91
C LYS A 38 -0.79 -36.44 -5.29
N LYS A 39 0.19 -36.68 -6.17
CA LYS A 39 0.08 -37.52 -7.36
C LYS A 39 -0.43 -38.91 -6.93
N LYS A 40 -1.74 -39.03 -6.71
CA LYS A 40 -2.43 -40.31 -6.58
C LYS A 40 -2.98 -40.60 -7.97
N GLY A 41 -2.49 -41.69 -8.57
CA GLY A 41 -2.83 -42.13 -9.92
C GLY A 41 -4.32 -41.96 -10.19
N ARG A 42 -4.63 -41.06 -11.10
CA ARG A 42 -5.97 -40.73 -11.55
C ARG A 42 -6.48 -41.93 -12.34
N LYS A 43 -7.09 -42.91 -11.65
CA LYS A 43 -7.99 -43.86 -12.31
C LYS A 43 -9.12 -43.02 -12.87
N ILE A 44 -9.12 -42.87 -14.19
CA ILE A 44 -10.19 -42.26 -14.98
C ILE A 44 -11.44 -43.06 -14.63
N PHE A 45 -12.30 -42.49 -13.79
CA PHE A 45 -13.61 -43.06 -13.53
C PHE A 45 -14.43 -42.73 -14.78
N SER A 46 -14.41 -43.66 -15.73
CA SER A 46 -15.30 -43.65 -16.88
C SER A 46 -16.71 -43.85 -16.36
N TYR A 47 -17.42 -42.74 -16.10
CA TYR A 47 -18.86 -42.77 -15.95
C TYR A 47 -19.47 -43.10 -17.31
N SER A 48 -19.53 -44.40 -17.60
CA SER A 48 -20.53 -44.94 -18.51
C SER A 48 -21.87 -44.84 -17.80
N SER A 49 -22.68 -43.88 -18.22
CA SER A 49 -24.12 -43.91 -17.95
C SER A 49 -24.83 -43.06 -18.99
N THR A 50 -25.50 -43.79 -19.89
CA THR A 50 -26.69 -43.41 -20.64
C THR A 50 -27.64 -42.51 -19.84
N LEU A 51 -27.34 -41.22 -19.81
CA LEU A 51 -28.27 -40.16 -19.42
C LEU A 51 -29.05 -39.72 -20.67
N PRO A 52 -30.38 -39.58 -20.58
CA PRO A 52 -31.18 -39.15 -21.72
C PRO A 52 -30.70 -37.78 -22.22
N PRO A 53 -30.54 -37.57 -23.54
CA PRO A 53 -29.93 -36.37 -24.13
C PRO A 53 -30.69 -35.06 -23.80
N ARG A 54 -31.90 -35.15 -23.24
CA ARG A 54 -32.69 -34.01 -22.77
C ARG A 54 -32.24 -33.45 -21.42
N PHE A 55 -31.59 -34.22 -20.54
CA PHE A 55 -31.26 -33.77 -19.19
C PHE A 55 -29.89 -33.06 -19.10
N SER A 56 -28.98 -33.36 -20.03
CA SER A 56 -27.65 -32.74 -20.10
C SER A 56 -27.71 -31.23 -20.42
N ARG A 57 -28.66 -30.81 -21.27
CA ARG A 57 -28.84 -29.38 -21.62
C ARG A 57 -29.27 -28.52 -20.43
N THR A 58 -30.29 -28.98 -19.70
CA THR A 58 -30.82 -28.25 -18.54
C THR A 58 -29.83 -28.16 -17.39
N PHE A 59 -29.00 -29.19 -17.18
CA PHE A 59 -27.98 -29.17 -16.12
C PHE A 59 -26.81 -28.25 -16.48
N HIS A 60 -26.38 -28.23 -17.75
CA HIS A 60 -25.39 -27.27 -18.24
C HIS A 60 -25.89 -25.82 -18.16
N GLU A 61 -27.14 -25.54 -18.51
CA GLU A 61 -27.73 -24.19 -18.38
C GLU A 61 -27.84 -23.73 -16.92
N MET A 62 -28.16 -24.63 -16.00
CA MET A 62 -28.29 -24.31 -14.58
C MET A 62 -26.92 -24.03 -13.96
N ILE A 63 -25.89 -24.81 -14.30
CA ILE A 63 -24.50 -24.56 -13.89
C ILE A 63 -24.00 -23.24 -14.50
N ASN A 64 -24.30 -22.93 -15.76
CA ASN A 64 -23.83 -21.70 -16.40
C ASN A 64 -24.46 -20.45 -15.77
N ASN A 65 -25.75 -20.52 -15.39
CA ASN A 65 -26.44 -19.41 -14.74
C ASN A 65 -25.91 -19.14 -13.32
N ASP A 66 -25.68 -20.20 -12.52
CA ASP A 66 -25.12 -20.04 -11.17
C ASP A 66 -23.66 -19.55 -11.21
N LEU A 67 -22.86 -20.05 -12.15
CA LEU A 67 -21.47 -19.61 -12.35
C LEU A 67 -21.42 -18.13 -12.77
N SER A 68 -22.29 -17.72 -13.71
CA SER A 68 -22.39 -16.33 -14.16
C SER A 68 -22.75 -15.37 -13.02
N CYS A 69 -23.69 -15.76 -12.15
CA CYS A 69 -24.07 -14.96 -10.99
C CYS A 69 -22.93 -14.81 -9.98
N CYS A 70 -22.24 -15.92 -9.65
CA CYS A 70 -21.12 -15.92 -8.72
C CYS A 70 -19.95 -15.06 -9.24
N LEU A 71 -19.64 -15.17 -10.54
CA LEU A 71 -18.59 -14.39 -11.20
C LEU A 71 -18.90 -12.90 -11.18
N LYS A 72 -20.15 -12.52 -11.47
CA LYS A 72 -20.62 -11.13 -11.42
C LYS A 72 -20.49 -10.54 -10.01
N ASN A 73 -20.85 -11.30 -8.98
CA ASN A 73 -20.75 -10.82 -7.60
C ASN A 73 -19.28 -10.65 -7.19
N THR A 74 -18.41 -11.59 -7.56
CA THR A 74 -16.97 -11.53 -7.27
C THR A 74 -16.31 -10.33 -7.97
N PHE A 75 -16.68 -10.07 -9.22
CA PHE A 75 -16.22 -8.90 -9.96
C PHE A 75 -16.69 -7.59 -9.33
N THR A 76 -17.96 -7.53 -8.92
CA THR A 76 -18.52 -6.34 -8.27
C THR A 76 -17.77 -6.04 -6.97
N THR A 77 -17.50 -7.06 -6.16
CA THR A 77 -16.68 -6.93 -4.95
C THR A 77 -15.27 -6.45 -5.28
N TYR A 78 -14.63 -7.01 -6.31
CA TYR A 78 -13.31 -6.57 -6.75
C TYR A 78 -13.30 -5.11 -7.21
N THR A 79 -14.29 -4.68 -7.99
CA THR A 79 -14.40 -3.28 -8.43
C THR A 79 -14.61 -2.32 -7.26
N LEU A 80 -15.39 -2.70 -6.26
CA LEU A 80 -15.58 -1.89 -5.05
C LEU A 80 -14.29 -1.78 -4.24
N ILE A 81 -13.52 -2.87 -4.11
CA ILE A 81 -12.20 -2.86 -3.45
C ILE A 81 -11.25 -1.93 -4.21
N LEU A 82 -11.25 -1.98 -5.54
CA LEU A 82 -10.36 -1.18 -6.38
C LEU A 82 -10.72 0.31 -6.33
N GLU A 83 -12.02 0.64 -6.30
CA GLU A 83 -12.52 2.01 -6.13
C GLU A 83 -12.21 2.55 -4.73
N ALA A 84 -12.44 1.76 -3.68
CA ALA A 84 -12.06 2.13 -2.32
C ALA A 84 -10.54 2.33 -2.22
N PHE A 85 -9.75 1.50 -2.91
CA PHE A 85 -8.30 1.64 -2.98
C PHE A 85 -7.87 2.93 -3.67
N GLU A 86 -8.44 3.27 -4.83
CA GLU A 86 -8.12 4.55 -5.51
C GLU A 86 -8.45 5.75 -4.62
N SER A 87 -9.57 5.70 -3.91
CA SER A 87 -9.95 6.75 -2.95
C SER A 87 -8.93 6.83 -1.80
N THR A 88 -8.61 5.70 -1.18
CA THR A 88 -7.67 5.64 -0.04
C THR A 88 -6.27 6.10 -0.47
N LYS A 89 -5.87 5.77 -1.69
CA LYS A 89 -4.61 6.22 -2.26
C LYS A 89 -4.52 7.75 -2.28
N THR A 90 -5.53 8.46 -2.76
CA THR A 90 -5.47 9.93 -2.83
C THR A 90 -5.32 10.54 -1.43
N ALA A 91 -6.00 9.97 -0.43
CA ALA A 91 -5.84 10.36 0.97
C ALA A 91 -4.42 10.09 1.50
N PHE A 92 -3.86 8.92 1.19
CA PHE A 92 -2.51 8.57 1.59
C PHE A 92 -1.44 9.43 0.91
N GLN A 93 -1.62 9.79 -0.36
CA GLN A 93 -0.72 10.71 -1.05
C GLN A 93 -0.64 12.06 -0.33
N LEU A 94 -1.78 12.59 0.11
CA LEU A 94 -1.84 13.82 0.89
C LEU A 94 -1.18 13.66 2.27
N MET A 95 -1.42 12.54 2.97
CA MET A 95 -0.78 12.27 4.27
C MET A 95 0.74 12.17 4.16
N ILE A 96 1.25 11.46 3.16
CA ILE A 96 2.70 11.32 2.94
C ILE A 96 3.32 12.67 2.60
N LEU A 97 2.67 13.45 1.73
CA LEU A 97 3.13 14.80 1.39
C LEU A 97 3.14 15.72 2.62
N TYR A 98 2.07 15.68 3.42
CA TYR A 98 1.97 16.44 4.67
C TYR A 98 3.10 16.06 5.62
N HIS A 99 3.34 14.76 5.83
CA HIS A 99 4.40 14.30 6.73
C HIS A 99 5.81 14.64 6.21
N CYS A 100 6.01 14.59 4.89
CA CYS A 100 7.25 15.02 4.23
C CYS A 100 7.51 16.53 4.43
N MET A 101 6.49 17.37 4.25
CA MET A 101 6.61 18.81 4.50
C MET A 101 6.83 19.11 5.98
N GLU A 102 6.13 18.41 6.87
CA GLU A 102 6.29 18.54 8.31
C GLU A 102 7.71 18.17 8.76
N THR A 103 8.25 17.04 8.30
CA THR A 103 9.62 16.60 8.63
C THR A 103 10.66 17.54 8.04
N PHE A 104 10.46 18.04 6.82
CA PHE A 104 11.33 19.03 6.20
C PHE A 104 11.40 20.35 7.01
N ILE A 105 10.25 20.89 7.39
CA ILE A 105 10.16 22.13 8.19
C ILE A 105 10.83 21.91 9.55
N HIS A 106 10.53 20.80 10.23
CA HIS A 106 11.16 20.49 11.52
C HIS A 106 12.68 20.34 11.39
N ALA A 107 13.17 19.70 10.32
CA ALA A 107 14.61 19.55 10.09
C ALA A 107 15.30 20.92 9.91
N ILE A 108 14.73 21.82 9.11
CA ILE A 108 15.27 23.18 8.91
C ILE A 108 15.25 23.98 10.21
N VAL A 109 14.11 23.98 10.91
CA VAL A 109 13.96 24.69 12.18
C VAL A 109 14.97 24.18 13.21
N TYR A 110 15.20 22.87 13.24
CA TYR A 110 16.17 22.26 14.14
C TYR A 110 17.61 22.67 13.81
N VAL A 111 18.01 22.62 12.53
CA VAL A 111 19.33 23.09 12.09
C VAL A 111 19.52 24.56 12.47
N TYR A 112 18.50 25.40 12.28
CA TYR A 112 18.53 26.81 12.67
C TYR A 112 18.75 26.98 14.18
N TYR A 113 17.98 26.29 15.02
CA TYR A 113 18.16 26.33 16.48
C TYR A 113 19.53 25.82 16.92
N PHE A 114 20.04 24.77 16.26
CA PHE A 114 21.36 24.21 16.54
C PHE A 114 22.47 25.21 16.24
N LEU A 115 22.38 25.94 15.13
CA LEU A 115 23.33 26.99 14.77
C LEU A 115 23.24 28.19 15.71
N TYR A 116 22.02 28.61 16.06
CA TYR A 116 21.81 29.65 17.07
C TYR A 116 22.43 29.27 18.42
N PHE A 117 22.26 28.01 18.83
CA PHE A 117 22.83 27.49 20.07
C PHE A 117 24.37 27.44 20.05
N LEU A 118 24.97 27.07 18.92
CA LEU A 118 26.43 27.07 18.73
C LEU A 118 27.06 28.47 18.86
N GLY A 119 26.33 29.52 18.49
CA GLY A 119 26.81 30.91 18.59
C GLY A 119 26.67 31.55 19.97
N ALA A 120 25.92 30.95 20.90
CA ALA A 120 25.68 31.53 22.22
C ALA A 120 26.86 31.31 23.19
N PRO A 121 27.25 32.31 24.01
CA PRO A 121 28.33 32.16 24.99
C PRO A 121 28.00 31.09 26.03
N ARG A 122 28.99 30.24 26.32
CA ARG A 122 28.92 28.96 27.03
C ARG A 122 28.52 29.03 28.53
N GLU A 123 28.11 30.19 29.00
CA GLU A 123 27.98 30.55 30.42
C GLU A 123 26.64 30.11 31.05
N ALA A 124 25.64 29.65 30.28
CA ALA A 124 24.32 29.34 30.81
C ALA A 124 23.82 27.91 30.47
N GLY A 125 23.97 26.99 31.43
CA GLY A 125 22.98 25.94 31.71
C GLY A 125 23.13 24.59 31.01
N GLY A 126 23.29 23.53 31.82
CA GLY A 126 23.29 22.12 31.39
C GLY A 126 21.96 21.58 30.81
N GLY A 127 20.94 22.43 30.62
CA GLY A 127 19.66 22.06 30.02
C GLY A 127 19.72 21.75 28.52
N SER A 128 20.80 22.13 27.82
CA SER A 128 20.90 21.98 26.36
C SER A 128 21.07 20.54 25.88
N ILE A 129 21.86 19.70 26.58
CA ILE A 129 22.18 18.34 26.08
C ILE A 129 20.92 17.47 25.99
N PHE A 130 20.05 17.54 27.01
CA PHE A 130 18.79 16.80 27.01
C PHE A 130 17.84 17.24 25.89
N ALA A 131 17.76 18.54 25.61
CA ALA A 131 16.94 19.06 24.52
C ALA A 131 17.44 18.57 23.15
N THR A 132 18.76 18.58 22.93
CA THR A 132 19.39 18.06 21.72
C THR A 132 19.10 16.57 21.55
N LEU A 133 19.30 15.76 22.59
CA LEU A 133 19.02 14.32 22.53
C LEU A 133 17.54 14.02 22.28
N ALA A 134 16.64 14.72 22.96
CA ALA A 134 15.20 14.58 22.77
C ALA A 134 14.79 14.91 21.32
N THR A 135 15.41 15.92 20.72
CA THR A 135 15.09 16.31 19.34
C THR A 135 15.66 15.33 18.31
N VAL A 136 16.88 14.84 18.50
CA VAL A 136 17.44 13.77 17.67
C VAL A 136 16.56 12.52 17.73
N ALA A 137 16.11 12.14 18.94
CA ALA A 137 15.19 11.01 19.11
C ALA A 137 13.85 11.25 18.40
N TRP A 138 13.32 12.48 18.44
CA TRP A 138 12.09 12.85 17.74
C TRP A 138 12.23 12.74 16.22
N ILE A 139 13.33 13.24 15.65
CA ILE A 139 13.63 13.14 14.22
C ILE A 139 13.76 11.67 13.80
N LEU A 140 14.49 10.88 14.58
CA LEU A 140 14.67 9.45 14.32
C LEU A 140 13.32 8.72 14.35
N LYS A 141 12.44 9.05 15.31
CA LYS A 141 11.09 8.50 15.38
C LYS A 141 10.31 8.79 14.10
N ASN A 142 10.28 10.04 13.64
CA ASN A 142 9.56 10.42 12.41
C ASN A 142 10.12 9.67 11.19
N PHE A 143 11.44 9.58 11.07
CA PHE A 143 12.08 8.86 9.97
C PHE A 143 11.75 7.36 9.97
N VAL A 144 11.71 6.73 11.16
CA VAL A 144 11.29 5.33 11.31
C VAL A 144 9.83 5.16 10.91
N THR A 145 8.94 6.04 11.34
CA THR A 145 7.52 6.01 10.96
C THR A 145 7.33 6.15 9.45
N GLU A 146 8.04 7.08 8.81
CA GLU A 146 8.02 7.26 7.35
C GLU A 146 8.55 6.03 6.60
N THR A 147 9.59 5.39 7.13
CA THR A 147 10.16 4.16 6.55
C THR A 147 9.18 2.99 6.66
N ILE A 148 8.58 2.77 7.83
CA ILE A 148 7.57 1.72 8.02
C ILE A 148 6.39 1.93 7.08
N LEU A 149 5.89 3.16 7.02
CA LEU A 149 4.78 3.52 6.14
C LEU A 149 5.12 3.23 4.67
N SER A 150 6.33 3.59 4.23
CA SER A 150 6.81 3.32 2.86
C SER A 150 6.88 1.81 2.56
N VAL A 151 7.38 1.01 3.50
CA VAL A 151 7.48 -0.44 3.36
C VAL A 151 6.10 -1.10 3.29
N GLU A 152 5.17 -0.69 4.14
CA GLU A 152 3.78 -1.19 4.12
C GLU A 152 3.10 -0.90 2.77
N PHE A 153 3.34 0.27 2.18
CA PHE A 153 2.83 0.57 0.84
C PHE A 153 3.43 -0.32 -0.24
N GLU A 154 4.73 -0.61 -0.18
CA GLU A 154 5.38 -1.52 -1.14
C GLU A 154 4.79 -2.93 -1.04
N TYR A 155 4.60 -3.45 0.19
CA TYR A 155 3.97 -4.75 0.42
C TYR A 155 2.54 -4.79 -0.08
N PHE A 156 1.75 -3.79 0.26
CA PHE A 156 0.37 -3.68 -0.20
C PHE A 156 0.32 -3.67 -1.73
N TYR A 157 1.15 -2.84 -2.38
CA TYR A 157 1.21 -2.73 -3.83
C TYR A 157 1.59 -4.05 -4.48
N LYS A 158 2.60 -4.74 -3.93
CA LYS A 158 3.01 -6.06 -4.39
C LYS A 158 1.87 -7.07 -4.29
N SER A 159 1.12 -7.07 -3.19
CA SER A 159 -0.04 -7.96 -3.03
C SER A 159 -1.14 -7.70 -4.07
N VAL A 160 -1.43 -6.43 -4.39
CA VAL A 160 -2.40 -6.08 -5.44
C VAL A 160 -1.90 -6.51 -6.81
N ASN A 161 -0.62 -6.27 -7.11
CA ASN A 161 -0.01 -6.70 -8.36
C ASN A 161 0.00 -8.22 -8.51
N ASP A 162 0.32 -8.96 -7.45
CA ASP A 162 0.30 -10.43 -7.47
C ASP A 162 -1.12 -10.96 -7.71
N ALA A 163 -2.14 -10.37 -7.07
CA ALA A 163 -3.54 -10.71 -7.33
C ALA A 163 -3.93 -10.45 -8.80
N MET A 164 -3.47 -9.34 -9.38
CA MET A 164 -3.67 -9.02 -10.79
C MET A 164 -2.97 -10.03 -11.71
N VAL A 165 -1.69 -10.33 -11.48
CA VAL A 165 -0.91 -11.28 -12.29
C VAL A 165 -1.53 -12.67 -12.23
N ASN A 166 -1.96 -13.13 -11.06
CA ASN A 166 -2.63 -14.42 -10.89
C ASN A 166 -3.97 -14.47 -11.66
N SER A 167 -4.74 -13.38 -11.65
CA SER A 167 -5.97 -13.29 -12.47
C SER A 167 -5.66 -13.38 -13.98
N LEU A 168 -4.55 -12.79 -14.40
CA LEU A 168 -4.11 -12.78 -15.80
C LEU A 168 -3.57 -14.15 -16.25
N LEU A 169 -2.85 -14.86 -15.37
CA LEU A 169 -2.38 -16.22 -15.60
C LEU A 169 -3.54 -17.20 -15.78
N ASN A 170 -4.56 -17.10 -14.93
CA ASN A 170 -5.76 -17.93 -15.05
C ASN A 170 -6.48 -17.72 -16.39
N LEU A 171 -6.44 -16.50 -16.92
CA LEU A 171 -6.99 -16.18 -18.25
C LEU A 171 -6.22 -16.84 -19.40
N ALA A 172 -4.89 -16.96 -19.27
CA ALA A 172 -4.03 -17.48 -20.33
C ALA A 172 -4.19 -19.00 -20.51
N THR A 173 -4.66 -19.71 -19.49
CA THR A 173 -5.01 -21.15 -19.52
C THR A 173 -6.38 -21.43 -20.17
N ASP A 174 -6.58 -20.88 -21.37
CA ASP A 174 -7.35 -21.29 -22.56
C ASP A 174 -8.60 -22.23 -22.54
N GLN A 175 -9.37 -22.37 -21.47
CA GLN A 175 -10.71 -23.01 -21.51
C GLN A 175 -11.87 -22.09 -21.08
N SER A 176 -11.60 -20.80 -20.93
CA SER A 176 -12.56 -19.80 -20.46
C SER A 176 -13.44 -19.29 -21.60
N GLU A 177 -14.76 -19.20 -21.37
CA GLU A 177 -15.75 -18.69 -22.33
C GLU A 177 -15.42 -17.25 -22.77
N GLU A 178 -15.84 -16.86 -23.98
CA GLU A 178 -15.55 -15.54 -24.59
C GLU A 178 -15.96 -14.35 -23.68
N GLN A 179 -17.00 -14.53 -22.86
CA GLN A 179 -17.47 -13.52 -21.90
C GLN A 179 -16.49 -13.29 -20.74
N GLU A 180 -15.90 -14.35 -20.19
CA GLU A 180 -14.89 -14.27 -19.13
C GLU A 180 -13.60 -13.61 -19.63
N LYS A 181 -13.24 -13.87 -20.91
CA LYS A 181 -12.13 -13.22 -21.61
C LYS A 181 -12.31 -11.71 -21.73
N GLN A 182 -13.51 -11.24 -22.03
CA GLN A 182 -13.81 -9.79 -22.09
C GLN A 182 -13.71 -9.13 -20.72
N MET A 183 -14.24 -9.78 -19.67
CA MET A 183 -14.26 -9.20 -18.33
C MET A 183 -12.84 -9.04 -17.76
N HIS A 184 -11.98 -10.06 -17.91
CA HIS A 184 -10.59 -9.97 -17.48
C HIS A 184 -9.79 -8.95 -18.29
N LYS A 185 -10.03 -8.79 -19.60
CA LYS A 185 -9.40 -7.72 -20.38
C LYS A 185 -9.72 -6.34 -19.80
N ASN A 186 -10.95 -6.13 -19.33
CA ASN A 186 -11.32 -4.87 -18.67
C ASN A 186 -10.60 -4.68 -17.33
N VAL A 187 -10.50 -5.73 -16.50
CA VAL A 187 -9.70 -5.71 -15.25
C VAL A 187 -8.25 -5.32 -15.53
N VAL A 188 -7.63 -5.99 -16.50
CA VAL A 188 -6.23 -5.75 -16.86
C VAL A 188 -6.03 -4.33 -17.39
N ARG A 189 -7.00 -3.82 -18.15
CA ARG A 189 -6.96 -2.45 -18.68
C ARG A 189 -7.03 -1.42 -17.55
N ILE A 190 -7.95 -1.59 -16.60
CA ILE A 190 -8.08 -0.69 -15.44
C ILE A 190 -6.81 -0.75 -14.60
N SER A 191 -6.29 -1.94 -14.33
CA SER A 191 -5.10 -2.10 -13.50
C SER A 191 -3.81 -1.63 -14.18
N ARG A 192 -3.71 -1.65 -15.51
CA ARG A 192 -2.58 -1.05 -16.25
C ARG A 192 -2.56 0.47 -16.15
N LEU A 193 -3.73 1.11 -16.13
CA LEU A 193 -3.82 2.56 -15.95
C LEU A 193 -3.43 2.98 -14.53
N SER A 194 -3.65 2.10 -13.55
CA SER A 194 -3.30 2.34 -12.14
C SER A 194 -1.79 2.15 -11.84
N HIS A 195 -1.01 1.55 -12.74
CA HIS A 195 0.36 1.10 -12.47
C HIS A 195 1.42 2.22 -12.41
N LYS A 196 1.08 3.46 -12.75
CA LYS A 196 1.96 4.62 -12.60
C LYS A 196 1.36 5.60 -11.62
N PHE A 197 1.79 5.47 -10.36
CA PHE A 197 1.45 6.43 -9.33
C PHE A 197 2.47 7.55 -9.26
N GLU A 198 2.17 8.58 -10.05
CA GLU A 198 2.79 9.89 -9.91
C GLU A 198 2.16 10.57 -8.67
N LEU A 199 2.97 10.85 -7.66
CA LEU A 199 2.59 11.56 -6.45
C LEU A 199 2.55 13.05 -6.80
N CYS A 200 1.34 13.61 -6.92
CA CYS A 200 1.10 15.01 -7.27
C CYS A 200 1.84 15.52 -8.53
N ASN A 201 2.19 14.61 -9.47
CA ASN A 201 3.06 14.87 -10.62
C ASN A 201 4.44 15.47 -10.26
N LEU A 202 4.80 15.51 -8.98
CA LEU A 202 6.02 16.16 -8.49
C LEU A 202 7.10 15.13 -8.13
N PHE A 203 6.66 13.98 -7.62
CA PHE A 203 7.55 12.88 -7.25
C PHE A 203 6.93 11.57 -7.72
N ASP A 204 7.71 10.72 -8.36
CA ASP A 204 7.32 9.32 -8.51
C ASP A 204 7.28 8.71 -7.11
N MET A 205 6.16 8.06 -6.77
CA MET A 205 5.98 7.33 -5.51
C MET A 205 6.82 6.05 -5.55
N ASP A 206 8.12 6.23 -5.59
CA ASP A 206 9.11 5.18 -5.63
C ASP A 206 9.75 5.07 -4.25
N ALA A 207 10.32 3.91 -3.91
CA ALA A 207 11.05 3.66 -2.66
C ALA A 207 12.22 4.66 -2.43
N ALA A 208 12.55 5.46 -3.45
CA ALA A 208 13.49 6.56 -3.41
C ALA A 208 12.95 7.86 -2.80
N MET A 209 11.66 7.99 -2.47
CA MET A 209 11.09 9.25 -1.93
C MET A 209 11.82 9.74 -0.66
N PRO A 210 12.01 8.92 0.40
CA PRO A 210 12.71 9.37 1.62
C PRO A 210 14.17 9.76 1.32
N ARG A 211 14.79 9.08 0.35
CA ARG A 211 16.15 9.38 -0.10
C ARG A 211 16.24 10.74 -0.78
N ARG A 212 15.26 11.10 -1.63
CA ARG A 212 15.17 12.43 -2.26
C ARG A 212 14.95 13.52 -1.22
N LEU A 213 14.08 13.28 -0.24
CA LEU A 213 13.84 14.20 0.88
C LEU A 213 15.11 14.44 1.69
N LEU A 214 15.83 13.37 2.05
CA LEU A 214 17.10 13.47 2.77
C LEU A 214 18.15 14.27 1.99
N SER A 215 18.23 14.07 0.68
CA SER A 215 19.10 14.86 -0.19
C SER A 215 18.73 16.34 -0.16
N LEU A 216 17.44 16.67 -0.21
CA LEU A 216 16.95 18.05 -0.15
C LEU A 216 17.33 18.69 1.20
N ILE A 217 17.06 18.01 2.32
CA ILE A 217 17.42 18.46 3.67
C ILE A 217 18.92 18.72 3.78
N ALA A 218 19.76 17.81 3.27
CA ALA A 218 21.21 17.97 3.29
C ALA A 218 21.66 19.20 2.49
N THR A 219 21.12 19.41 1.29
CA THR A 219 21.43 20.59 0.47
C THR A 219 21.04 21.89 1.17
N TYR A 220 19.84 21.97 1.75
CA TYR A 220 19.40 23.15 2.50
C TYR A 220 20.23 23.38 3.76
N THR A 221 20.62 22.31 4.45
CA THR A 221 21.50 22.38 5.63
C THR A 221 22.86 22.97 5.26
N ILE A 222 23.46 22.55 4.14
CA ILE A 222 24.74 23.10 3.66
C ILE A 222 24.61 24.60 3.34
N VAL A 223 23.53 25.01 2.66
CA VAL A 223 23.27 26.42 2.34
C VAL A 223 23.13 27.26 3.60
N LEU A 224 22.34 26.79 4.59
CA LEU A 224 22.21 27.47 5.89
C LEU A 224 23.55 27.59 6.61
N LEU A 225 24.38 26.53 6.54
CA LEU A 225 25.71 26.54 7.15
C LEU A 225 26.63 27.59 6.50
N GLN A 226 26.56 27.75 5.17
CA GLN A 226 27.31 28.77 4.45
C GLN A 226 26.92 30.18 4.90
N PHE A 227 25.62 30.46 5.07
CA PHE A 227 25.13 31.77 5.53
C PHE A 227 25.53 32.13 6.96
N VAL A 228 25.78 31.14 7.82
CA VAL A 228 26.23 31.39 9.20
C VAL A 228 27.76 31.57 9.28
N LEU A 229 28.50 30.99 8.34
CA LEU A 229 29.96 31.07 8.30
C LEU A 229 30.52 32.27 7.51
N LEU A 230 29.73 32.82 6.59
CA LEU A 230 30.02 34.05 5.82
C LEU A 230 29.60 35.30 6.59
#